data_AF-A0A183DIF0-F1
#
_entry.id   AF-A0A183DIF0-F1
#
_cell.length_a   1.000
_cell.length_b   1.000
_cell.length_c   1.000
_cell.angle_alpha   90.00
_cell.angle_beta   90.00
_cell.angle_gamma   90.00
#
_symmetry.space_group_name_H-M   'P 1'
#
loop_
_entity.id
_entity.type
_entity.pdbx_description
1 polymer ?
#
loop_
_entity_poly.entity_id
_entity_poly.type
_entity_poly.pdbx_seq_one_letter_code
_entity_poly.pdbx_strand_id
1 'polypeptide(L)'
;LKRVISLYPGKEVKKGLEQLYKKIEKHLIDDSPLLQVVWRNMQDEFLKQLKHYNEVMGQCYPNSRIDLEVSIQDVLNYFSQFAMQH
;
A
#
# COMPACT_ATOMS: atom_id res chain seq x y z
N LEU A 1 3.14 -0.10 19.95
CA LEU A 1 3.33 -0.64 18.59
C LEU A 1 2.27 -1.68 18.18
N LYS A 2 2.15 -2.84 18.85
CA LYS A 2 1.12 -3.87 18.52
C LYS A 2 -0.31 -3.30 18.34
N ARG A 3 -0.75 -2.45 19.27
CA ARG A 3 -2.06 -1.78 19.21
C ARG A 3 -2.24 -0.87 17.99
N VAL A 4 -1.16 -0.26 17.49
CA VAL A 4 -1.20 0.61 16.31
C VAL A 4 -1.25 -0.24 15.05
N ILE A 5 -0.44 -1.30 14.97
CA ILE A 5 -0.44 -2.23 13.84
C ILE A 5 -1.82 -2.89 13.67
N SER A 6 -2.48 -3.26 14.76
CA SER A 6 -3.84 -3.83 14.70
C SER A 6 -4.92 -2.87 14.18
N LEU A 7 -4.65 -1.57 14.09
CA LEU A 7 -5.58 -0.60 13.49
C LEU A 7 -5.53 -0.60 11.96
N TYR A 8 -4.52 -1.23 11.36
CA TYR A 8 -4.31 -1.27 9.92
C TYR A 8 -4.28 -2.72 9.41
N PRO A 9 -5.36 -3.49 9.58
CA PRO A 9 -5.47 -4.81 8.96
C PRO A 9 -5.49 -4.68 7.43
N GLY A 10 -5.24 -5.78 6.72
CA GLY A 10 -5.12 -5.74 5.25
C GLY A 10 -6.34 -5.15 4.54
N LYS A 11 -7.54 -5.30 5.13
CA LYS A 11 -8.77 -4.67 4.64
C LYS A 11 -8.73 -3.14 4.68
N GLU A 12 -8.21 -2.54 5.76
CA GLU A 12 -8.12 -1.08 5.88
C GLU A 12 -7.03 -0.52 4.95
N VAL A 13 -5.92 -1.24 4.80
CA VAL A 13 -4.88 -0.90 3.82
C VAL A 13 -5.46 -0.92 2.40
N LYS A 14 -6.15 -1.99 2.02
CA LYS A 14 -6.80 -2.09 0.70
C LYS A 14 -7.80 -0.96 0.47
N LYS A 15 -8.64 -0.66 1.46
CA LYS A 15 -9.62 0.43 1.39
C LYS A 15 -8.96 1.80 1.23
N GLY A 16 -7.86 2.05 1.93
CA GLY A 16 -7.06 3.28 1.78
C GLY A 16 -6.47 3.42 0.38
N LEU A 17 -5.93 2.33 -0.18
CA LEU A 17 -5.41 2.31 -1.54
C LEU A 17 -6.50 2.52 -2.60
N GLU A 18 -7.69 1.94 -2.41
CA GLU A 18 -8.83 2.17 -3.31
C GLU A 18 -9.27 3.65 -3.30
N GLN A 19 -9.31 4.28 -2.13
CA GLN A 19 -9.63 5.70 -2.01
C GLN A 19 -8.55 6.58 -2.66
N LEU A 20 -7.27 6.20 -2.51
CA LEU A 20 -6.17 6.89 -3.16
C LEU A 20 -6.29 6.79 -4.69
N TYR A 21 -6.57 5.60 -5.23
CA TYR A 21 -6.80 5.39 -6.66
C TYR A 21 -7.91 6.29 -7.20
N LYS A 22 -9.10 6.24 -6.57
CA LYS A 22 -10.26 7.09 -6.93
C LYS A 22 -9.96 8.57 -6.82
N LYS A 23 -9.12 8.98 -5.86
CA LYS A 23 -8.70 10.38 -5.71
C LYS A 23 -7.80 10.79 -6.87
N ILE A 24 -6.82 9.97 -7.25
CA ILE A 24 -5.91 10.25 -8.36
C ILE A 24 -6.71 10.36 -9.65
N GLU A 25 -7.57 9.38 -9.93
CA GLU A 25 -8.46 9.36 -11.09
C GLU A 25 -9.29 10.64 -11.19
N LYS A 26 -9.96 11.08 -10.12
CA LYS A 26 -10.75 12.33 -10.11
C LYS A 26 -9.97 13.61 -10.35
N HIS A 27 -8.67 13.62 -10.05
CA HIS A 27 -7.82 14.81 -10.23
C HIS A 27 -7.03 14.77 -11.56
N LEU A 28 -7.10 13.65 -12.27
CA LEU A 28 -6.53 13.52 -13.60
C LEU A 28 -7.65 13.65 -14.63
N ILE A 29 -7.29 14.06 -15.84
CA ILE A 29 -8.20 14.09 -16.98
C ILE A 29 -8.52 12.63 -17.36
N ASP A 30 -9.76 12.37 -17.78
CA ASP A 30 -10.20 11.05 -18.25
C ASP A 30 -9.22 10.46 -19.28
N ASP A 31 -8.91 9.18 -19.13
CA ASP A 31 -8.05 8.38 -20.03
C ASP A 31 -6.59 8.88 -20.18
N SER A 32 -6.10 9.62 -19.18
CA SER A 32 -4.72 10.10 -19.21
C SER A 32 -3.72 8.95 -18.99
N PRO A 33 -2.71 8.79 -19.87
CA PRO A 33 -1.60 7.86 -19.61
C PRO A 33 -0.81 8.23 -18.33
N LEU A 34 -1.02 9.44 -17.81
CA LEU A 34 -0.46 9.89 -16.54
C LEU A 34 -0.99 9.11 -15.35
N LEU A 35 -2.22 8.56 -15.40
CA LEU A 35 -2.79 7.78 -14.30
C LEU A 35 -1.93 6.56 -14.00
N GLN A 36 -1.56 5.78 -15.03
CA GLN A 36 -0.71 4.60 -14.88
C GLN A 36 0.69 4.96 -14.35
N VAL A 37 1.25 6.08 -14.82
CA VAL A 37 2.56 6.56 -14.36
C VAL A 37 2.49 6.97 -12.89
N VAL A 38 1.51 7.78 -12.50
CA VAL A 38 1.33 8.20 -11.10
C VAL A 38 1.06 7.00 -10.21
N TRP A 39 0.20 6.08 -10.65
CA TRP A 39 -0.14 4.88 -9.89
C TRP A 39 1.05 3.97 -9.64
N ARG A 40 1.92 3.79 -10.65
CA ARG A 40 3.18 3.05 -10.51
C ARG A 40 4.13 3.72 -9.51
N ASN A 41 4.27 5.05 -9.56
CA ASN A 41 5.09 5.78 -8.59
C ASN A 41 4.54 5.63 -7.15
N MET A 42 3.21 5.66 -6.98
CA MET A 42 2.57 5.41 -5.69
C MET A 42 2.85 3.98 -5.19
N GLN A 43 2.82 2.98 -6.07
CA GLN A 43 3.17 1.60 -5.74
C GLN A 43 4.61 1.51 -5.21
N ASP A 44 5.56 2.10 -5.94
CA ASP A 44 6.99 2.00 -5.61
C ASP A 44 7.29 2.66 -4.26
N GLU A 45 6.73 3.84 -3.99
CA GLU A 45 6.87 4.50 -2.69
C GLU A 45 6.18 3.74 -1.54
N PHE A 46 5.00 3.17 -1.77
CA PHE A 46 4.32 2.37 -0.75
C PHE A 46 5.13 1.12 -0.39
N LEU A 47 5.68 0.43 -1.39
CA LEU A 47 6.53 -0.75 -1.17
C LEU A 47 7.83 -0.40 -0.44
N LYS A 48 8.43 0.76 -0.76
CA LYS A 48 9.61 1.27 -0.06
C LYS A 48 9.31 1.53 1.42
N GLN A 49 8.19 2.18 1.73
CA GLN A 49 7.76 2.41 3.11
C GLN A 49 7.49 1.09 3.84
N LEU A 50 6.80 0.14 3.18
CA LEU A 50 6.51 -1.17 3.76
C LEU A 50 7.79 -1.94 4.12
N LYS A 51 8.78 -1.95 3.21
CA LYS A 51 10.10 -2.56 3.46
C LYS A 51 10.81 -1.88 4.61
N HIS A 52 10.85 -0.55 4.63
CA HIS A 52 11.49 0.22 5.70
C HIS A 52 10.87 -0.08 7.06
N TYR A 53 9.53 -0.15 7.16
CA TYR A 53 8.88 -0.52 8.42
C TYR A 53 9.23 -1.94 8.85
N ASN A 54 9.24 -2.91 7.92
CA ASN A 54 9.66 -4.28 8.23
C ASN A 54 11.11 -4.34 8.73
N GLU A 55 12.04 -3.59 8.12
CA GLU A 55 13.43 -3.51 8.56
C GLU A 55 13.55 -2.92 9.97
N VAL A 56 12.90 -1.78 10.23
CA VAL A 56 12.93 -1.12 11.55
C VAL A 56 12.31 -2.02 12.61
N MET A 57 11.18 -2.68 12.32
CA MET A 57 10.57 -3.60 13.28
C MET A 57 11.44 -4.82 13.54
N GLY A 58 12.10 -5.37 12.52
CA GLY A 58 13.04 -6.49 12.66
C GLY A 58 14.25 -6.13 13.53
N GLN A 59 14.74 -4.89 13.44
CA GLN A 59 15.87 -4.41 14.25
C GLN A 59 15.47 -4.07 15.69
N CYS A 60 14.34 -3.40 15.89
CA CYS A 60 13.92 -2.91 17.20
C CYS A 60 13.13 -3.94 18.03
N TYR A 61 12.50 -4.93 17.38
CA TYR A 61 11.63 -5.92 18.03
C TYR A 61 11.94 -7.38 17.64
N PRO A 62 13.23 -7.80 17.58
CA PRO A 62 13.56 -9.19 17.33
C PRO A 62 12.90 -10.04 18.44
N ASN A 63 12.15 -11.07 18.06
CA ASN A 63 11.40 -11.98 18.95
C ASN A 63 10.02 -11.50 19.47
N SER A 64 9.55 -10.30 19.11
CA SER A 64 8.26 -9.80 19.63
C SER A 64 7.03 -10.31 18.88
N ARG A 65 7.22 -11.06 17.78
CA ARG A 65 6.17 -11.44 16.79
C ARG A 65 5.30 -10.23 16.44
N ILE A 66 5.97 -9.13 16.10
CA ILE A 66 5.35 -7.89 15.68
C ILE A 66 5.61 -7.78 14.19
N ASP A 67 4.61 -8.15 13.41
CA ASP A 67 4.66 -8.15 11.96
C ASP A 67 3.47 -7.35 11.43
N LEU A 68 3.64 -6.71 10.27
CA LEU A 68 2.52 -6.15 9.55
C LEU A 68 1.68 -7.29 8.97
N GLU A 69 0.36 -7.15 9.04
CA GLU A 69 -0.57 -8.15 8.50
C GLU A 69 -0.54 -8.23 6.97
N VAL A 70 -0.07 -7.16 6.32
CA VAL A 70 0.00 -7.04 4.86
C VAL A 70 1.40 -7.34 4.37
N SER A 71 1.50 -8.26 3.42
CA SER A 71 2.76 -8.58 2.73
C SER A 71 3.00 -7.68 1.51
N ILE A 72 4.23 -7.69 1.01
CA ILE A 72 4.57 -7.06 -0.28
C ILE A 72 3.69 -7.60 -1.40
N GLN A 73 3.42 -8.91 -1.41
CA GLN A 73 2.62 -9.55 -2.45
C GLN A 73 1.16 -9.09 -2.41
N ASP A 74 0.59 -8.92 -1.20
CA ASP A 74 -0.77 -8.40 -1.04
C ASP A 74 -0.90 -7.00 -1.62
N VAL A 75 0.08 -6.12 -1.34
CA VAL A 75 0.12 -4.77 -1.91
C VAL A 75 0.19 -4.81 -3.43
N LEU A 76 1.10 -5.60 -4.01
CA LEU A 76 1.22 -5.75 -5.46
C LEU A 76 -0.10 -6.22 -6.08
N ASN A 77 -0.78 -7.17 -5.44
CA ASN A 77 -2.08 -7.66 -5.87
C ASN A 77 -3.15 -6.55 -5.80
N TYR A 78 -3.16 -5.73 -4.74
CA TYR A 78 -4.11 -4.62 -4.62
C TYR A 78 -3.89 -3.58 -5.72
N PHE A 79 -2.65 -3.13 -5.92
CA PHE A 79 -2.32 -2.15 -6.97
C PHE A 79 -2.69 -2.65 -8.36
N SER A 80 -2.45 -3.94 -8.64
CA SER A 80 -2.82 -4.57 -9.91
C SER A 80 -4.33 -4.67 -10.09
N GLN A 81 -5.07 -5.05 -9.04
CA GLN A 81 -6.53 -5.12 -9.08
C GLN A 81 -7.17 -3.77 -9.43
N PHE A 82 -6.67 -2.68 -8.88
CA PHE A 82 -7.21 -1.35 -9.18
C PHE A 82 -6.88 -0.89 -10.59
N ALA A 83 -5.68 -1.20 -11.09
CA ALA A 83 -5.29 -0.85 -12.45
C ALA A 83 -6.05 -1.65 -13.53
N MET A 84 -6.56 -2.85 -13.21
CA MET A 84 -7.36 -3.70 -14.12
C MET A 84 -8.87 -3.39 -14.10
N GLN A 85 -9.36 -2.53 -13.19
CA GLN A 85 -10.77 -2.16 -13.11
C GLN A 85 -11.19 -1.08 -14.12
N HIS A 86 -10.25 -0.62 -14.96
CA HIS A 86 -10.41 0.30 -16.08
C HIS A 86 -9.73 -0.29 -17.32
#